data_AF-A0A849QQ19-F1
#
_entry.id   AF-A0A849QQ19-F1
#
_cell.length_a   1.000
_cell.length_b   1.000
_cell.length_c   1.000
_cell.angle_alpha   90.00
_cell.angle_beta   90.00
_cell.angle_gamma   90.00
#
_symmetry.space_group_name_H-M   'P 1'
#
loop_
_entity.id
_entity.type
_entity.pdbx_description
1 polymer ?
#
loop_
_entity_poly.entity_id
_entity_poly.type
_entity_poly.pdbx_seq_one_letter_code
_entity_poly.pdbx_strand_id
1 'polypeptide(L)'
;MNDIKTDRIKKIARLLDDFSNLDATDAHILMLLMENSKITKTNLAKVLGFNDGNSVAYHTRTMEKEGIISKYSIVPNWKRVGLPTEFIILAEAKDEEQLLEIEKIHVMMADEYSSKQGDVVLTPMISGCVILQNVYHCFGDKTMAVIVGRATSDQDAAVYCKNYLVNRYPNIKVSLLINKYKTISDFFIDKHALGKLKEFFQLTGTGKSAETLETLQNLPLGD
;
A
#
# COMPACT_ATOMS: atom_id res chain seq x y z
N MET A 1 10.20 -7.45 -22.14
CA MET A 1 8.97 -6.70 -21.79
C MET A 1 8.18 -6.56 -23.08
N ASN A 2 6.87 -6.81 -23.09
CA ASN A 2 6.06 -6.68 -24.32
C ASN A 2 5.89 -5.19 -24.67
N ASP A 3 6.07 -4.79 -25.93
CA ASP A 3 6.05 -3.39 -26.38
C ASP A 3 4.76 -2.66 -25.98
N ILE A 4 3.62 -3.35 -26.03
CA ILE A 4 2.30 -2.83 -25.59
C ILE A 4 2.32 -2.40 -24.12
N LYS A 5 3.08 -3.09 -23.27
CA LYS A 5 3.18 -2.76 -21.85
C LYS A 5 4.01 -1.49 -21.64
N THR A 6 5.13 -1.38 -22.34
CA THR A 6 6.00 -0.21 -22.29
C THR A 6 5.25 1.05 -22.75
N ASP A 7 4.45 0.97 -23.82
CA ASP A 7 3.65 2.10 -24.30
C ASP A 7 2.60 2.57 -23.29
N ARG A 8 1.95 1.64 -22.59
CA ARG A 8 0.98 1.97 -21.54
C ARG A 8 1.64 2.67 -20.36
N ILE A 9 2.81 2.19 -19.93
CA ILE A 9 3.58 2.83 -18.86
C ILE A 9 4.00 4.23 -19.30
N LYS A 10 4.51 4.39 -20.52
CA LYS A 10 4.87 5.72 -21.07
C LYS A 10 3.69 6.69 -21.10
N LYS A 11 2.47 6.21 -21.42
CA LYS A 11 1.26 7.04 -21.38
C LYS A 11 0.94 7.50 -19.95
N ILE A 12 1.02 6.60 -18.96
CA ILE A 12 0.80 6.95 -17.55
C ILE A 12 1.87 7.95 -17.07
N ALA A 13 3.12 7.80 -17.50
CA ALA A 13 4.23 8.66 -17.08
C ALA A 13 4.00 10.11 -17.52
N ARG A 14 3.52 10.30 -18.74
CA ARG A 14 3.15 11.63 -19.26
C ARG A 14 1.98 12.24 -18.49
N LEU A 15 0.98 11.44 -18.15
CA LEU A 15 -0.11 11.93 -17.33
C LEU A 15 0.38 12.35 -15.94
N LEU A 16 1.33 11.61 -15.34
CA LEU A 16 1.90 11.99 -14.06
C LEU A 16 2.74 13.27 -14.14
N ASP A 17 3.46 13.50 -15.25
CA ASP A 17 4.21 14.74 -15.51
C ASP A 17 3.28 15.97 -15.48
N ASP A 18 2.08 15.86 -16.05
CA ASP A 18 1.10 16.96 -16.07
C ASP A 18 0.56 17.33 -14.66
N PHE A 19 0.65 16.42 -13.68
CA PHE A 19 0.03 16.57 -12.35
C PHE A 19 1.01 16.47 -11.18
N SER A 20 2.32 16.37 -11.44
CA SER A 20 3.33 16.23 -10.39
C SER A 20 4.59 17.02 -10.71
N ASN A 21 5.49 17.15 -9.73
CA ASN A 21 6.80 17.77 -9.94
C ASN A 21 7.83 16.78 -10.53
N LEU A 22 7.38 15.63 -11.05
CA LEU A 22 8.22 14.57 -11.58
C LEU A 22 8.13 14.55 -13.09
N ASP A 23 9.26 14.74 -13.78
CA ASP A 23 9.26 14.74 -15.23
C ASP A 23 8.81 13.38 -15.81
N ALA A 24 8.31 13.37 -17.05
CA ALA A 24 7.83 12.15 -17.69
C ALA A 24 8.89 11.03 -17.79
N THR A 25 10.19 11.37 -17.80
CA THR A 25 11.28 10.39 -17.87
C THR A 25 11.48 9.72 -16.52
N ASP A 26 11.57 10.51 -15.46
CA ASP A 26 11.69 10.05 -14.08
C ASP A 26 10.45 9.28 -13.63
N ALA A 27 9.26 9.74 -14.00
CA ALA A 27 8.01 9.00 -13.78
C ALA A 27 8.00 7.63 -14.49
N HIS A 28 8.54 7.56 -15.71
CA HIS A 28 8.68 6.29 -16.43
C HIS A 28 9.69 5.36 -15.75
N ILE A 29 10.85 5.88 -15.35
CA ILE A 29 11.86 5.13 -14.59
C ILE A 29 11.24 4.59 -13.30
N LEU A 30 10.53 5.43 -12.54
CA LEU A 30 9.92 5.06 -11.26
C LEU A 30 8.93 3.91 -11.43
N MET A 31 8.03 3.98 -12.42
CA MET A 31 7.08 2.89 -12.68
C MET A 31 7.76 1.58 -13.06
N LEU A 32 8.85 1.63 -13.83
CA LEU A 32 9.62 0.43 -14.19
C LEU A 32 10.33 -0.17 -12.96
N LEU A 33 10.83 0.67 -12.06
CA LEU A 33 11.44 0.23 -10.80
C LEU A 33 10.41 -0.30 -9.79
N MET A 34 9.21 0.28 -9.74
CA MET A 34 8.10 -0.23 -8.92
C MET A 34 7.68 -1.63 -9.39
N GLU A 35 7.70 -1.90 -10.68
CA GLU A 35 7.43 -3.23 -11.22
C GLU A 35 8.59 -4.21 -10.94
N ASN A 36 9.82 -3.78 -11.21
CA ASN A 36 11.01 -4.60 -11.03
C ASN A 36 12.22 -3.76 -10.60
N SER A 37 12.39 -3.64 -9.28
CA SER A 37 13.48 -2.87 -8.68
C SER A 37 14.88 -3.45 -8.95
N LYS A 38 14.98 -4.72 -9.38
CA LYS A 38 16.25 -5.39 -9.69
C LYS A 38 16.66 -5.26 -11.16
N ILE A 39 15.93 -4.49 -11.97
CA ILE A 39 16.32 -4.24 -13.37
C ILE A 39 17.69 -3.54 -13.43
N THR A 40 18.58 -4.02 -14.30
CA THR A 40 19.90 -3.40 -14.46
C THR A 40 19.75 -2.04 -15.17
N LYS A 41 20.64 -1.09 -14.88
CA LYS A 41 20.62 0.23 -15.51
C LYS A 41 20.73 0.15 -17.04
N THR A 42 21.52 -0.80 -17.56
CA THR A 42 21.62 -1.08 -19.01
C THR A 42 20.31 -1.57 -19.61
N ASN A 43 19.61 -2.48 -18.94
CA ASN A 43 18.32 -2.97 -19.43
C ASN A 43 17.24 -1.88 -19.34
N LEU A 44 17.26 -1.09 -18.28
CA LEU A 44 16.37 0.04 -18.11
C LEU A 44 16.61 1.12 -19.18
N ALA A 45 17.88 1.43 -19.49
CA ALA A 45 18.25 2.34 -20.58
C ALA A 45 17.74 1.86 -21.94
N LYS A 46 17.91 0.56 -22.24
CA LYS A 46 17.39 -0.04 -23.46
C LYS A 46 15.87 0.10 -23.60
N VAL A 47 15.12 -0.08 -22.50
CA VAL A 47 13.65 0.10 -22.49
C VAL A 47 13.26 1.56 -22.73
N LEU A 48 14.04 2.50 -22.18
CA LEU A 48 13.77 3.94 -22.29
C LEU A 48 14.26 4.55 -23.61
N GLY A 49 15.06 3.82 -24.39
CA GLY A 49 15.65 4.30 -25.63
C GLY A 49 16.91 5.15 -25.43
N PHE A 50 17.57 5.03 -24.28
CA PHE A 50 18.86 5.66 -24.03
C PHE A 50 20.02 4.87 -24.62
N ASN A 51 21.05 5.58 -25.06
CA ASN A 51 22.25 4.99 -25.67
C ASN A 51 23.10 4.22 -24.64
N ASP A 52 23.09 4.63 -23.37
CA ASP A 52 23.85 3.98 -22.31
C ASP A 52 23.11 3.98 -20.96
N GLY A 53 23.63 3.20 -20.01
CA GLY A 53 23.10 3.11 -18.65
C GLY A 53 23.41 4.32 -17.75
N ASN A 54 24.27 5.25 -18.18
CA ASN A 54 24.70 6.39 -17.35
C ASN A 54 23.56 7.39 -17.19
N SER A 55 22.79 7.61 -18.26
CA SER A 55 21.62 8.49 -18.22
C SER A 55 20.63 8.03 -17.14
N VAL A 56 20.27 6.75 -17.13
CA VAL A 56 19.39 6.17 -16.09
C VAL A 56 20.03 6.24 -14.71
N ALA A 57 21.34 5.97 -14.59
CA ALA A 57 22.04 6.04 -13.32
C ALA A 57 21.98 7.45 -12.72
N TYR A 58 22.14 8.48 -13.54
CA TYR A 58 21.98 9.88 -13.13
C TYR A 58 20.59 10.13 -12.55
N HIS A 59 19.53 9.87 -13.32
CA HIS A 59 18.14 10.04 -12.90
C HIS A 59 17.83 9.33 -11.58
N THR A 60 18.18 8.03 -11.48
CA THR A 60 17.90 7.28 -10.25
C THR A 60 18.66 7.78 -9.03
N ARG A 61 19.92 8.24 -9.18
CA ARG A 61 20.68 8.82 -8.07
C ARG A 61 20.12 10.17 -7.65
N THR A 62 19.67 10.98 -8.59
CA THR A 62 19.01 12.26 -8.32
C THR A 62 17.72 12.02 -7.53
N MET A 63 16.85 11.12 -7.99
CA MET A 63 15.62 10.75 -7.29
C MET A 63 15.86 10.15 -5.90
N GLU A 64 16.91 9.35 -5.72
CA GLU A 64 17.32 8.86 -4.39
C GLU A 64 17.77 9.99 -3.48
N LYS A 65 18.60 10.91 -3.99
CA LYS A 65 19.13 12.06 -3.24
C LYS A 65 18.01 13.04 -2.85
N GLU A 66 17.03 13.22 -3.71
CA GLU A 66 15.88 14.10 -3.49
C GLU A 66 14.76 13.44 -2.65
N GLY A 67 14.91 12.17 -2.30
CA GLY A 67 13.95 11.43 -1.47
C GLY A 67 12.71 10.95 -2.22
N ILE A 68 12.66 11.10 -3.54
CA ILE A 68 11.61 10.53 -4.41
C ILE A 68 11.65 9.00 -4.33
N ILE A 69 12.85 8.41 -4.35
CA ILE A 69 13.07 6.99 -4.03
C ILE A 69 13.59 6.91 -2.60
N SER A 70 12.70 6.59 -1.67
CA SER A 70 13.05 6.52 -0.24
C SER A 70 13.76 5.22 0.15
N LYS A 71 13.40 4.08 -0.46
CA LYS A 71 14.03 2.78 -0.21
C LYS A 71 13.73 1.76 -1.31
N TYR A 72 14.57 0.73 -1.36
CA TYR A 72 14.28 -0.52 -2.05
C TYR A 72 13.91 -1.59 -1.03
N SER A 73 12.81 -2.30 -1.25
CA SER A 73 12.31 -3.30 -0.30
C SER A 73 11.84 -4.58 -1.00
N ILE A 74 11.46 -5.55 -0.18
CA ILE A 74 10.87 -6.81 -0.62
C ILE A 74 9.35 -6.78 -0.36
N VAL A 75 8.60 -7.52 -1.19
CA VAL A 75 7.18 -7.78 -0.95
C VAL A 75 7.05 -9.26 -0.56
N PRO A 76 6.96 -9.59 0.74
CA PRO A 76 6.86 -10.98 1.18
C PRO A 76 5.53 -11.60 0.81
N ASN A 77 5.54 -12.90 0.54
CA ASN A 77 4.30 -13.68 0.48
C ASN A 77 3.84 -14.00 1.92
N TRP A 78 3.15 -13.05 2.55
CA TRP A 78 2.74 -13.17 3.96
C TRP A 78 1.91 -14.42 4.27
N LYS A 79 1.08 -14.85 3.32
CA LYS A 79 0.33 -16.10 3.44
C LYS A 79 1.24 -17.32 3.56
N ARG A 80 2.33 -17.38 2.79
CA ARG A 80 3.33 -18.47 2.87
C ARG A 80 4.25 -18.36 4.08
N VAL A 81 4.43 -17.16 4.62
CA VAL A 81 5.21 -16.90 5.84
C VAL A 81 4.42 -17.26 7.11
N GLY A 82 3.13 -17.61 7.00
CA GLY A 82 2.29 -17.99 8.15
C GLY A 82 1.49 -16.83 8.74
N LEU A 83 1.41 -15.70 8.03
CA LEU A 83 0.61 -14.53 8.39
C LEU A 83 -0.45 -14.25 7.30
N PRO A 84 -1.39 -15.19 7.10
CA PRO A 84 -2.33 -15.13 5.97
C PRO A 84 -3.38 -14.04 6.12
N THR A 85 -3.66 -13.60 7.33
CA THR A 85 -4.76 -12.69 7.63
C THR A 85 -4.26 -11.26 7.55
N GLU A 86 -4.81 -10.46 6.65
CA GLU A 86 -4.64 -9.02 6.65
C GLU A 86 -5.86 -8.37 7.26
N PHE A 87 -5.64 -7.43 8.16
CA PHE A 87 -6.72 -6.72 8.83
C PHE A 87 -6.50 -5.21 8.81
N ILE A 88 -7.63 -4.51 8.91
CA ILE A 88 -7.71 -3.09 9.17
C ILE A 88 -8.63 -2.92 10.39
N ILE A 89 -8.18 -2.18 11.39
CA ILE A 89 -8.99 -1.80 12.54
C ILE A 89 -9.20 -0.30 12.48
N LEU A 90 -10.47 0.11 12.54
CA LEU A 90 -10.86 1.50 12.73
C LEU A 90 -11.15 1.68 14.21
N ALA A 91 -10.39 2.54 14.88
CA ALA A 91 -10.61 2.92 16.27
C ALA A 91 -11.11 4.36 16.31
N GLU A 92 -12.41 4.52 16.58
CA GLU A 92 -13.06 5.82 16.74
C GLU A 92 -12.89 6.28 18.19
N ALA A 93 -12.39 7.50 18.36
CA ALA A 93 -12.40 8.23 19.62
C ALA A 93 -13.69 9.06 19.73
N LYS A 94 -14.09 9.42 20.96
CA LYS A 94 -15.25 10.29 21.21
C LYS A 94 -14.96 11.73 20.82
N ASP A 95 -13.73 12.17 21.05
CA ASP A 95 -13.25 13.52 20.80
C ASP A 95 -11.75 13.51 20.45
N GLU A 96 -11.24 14.69 20.08
CA GLU A 96 -9.85 14.90 19.69
C GLU A 96 -8.87 14.68 20.86
N GLU A 97 -9.25 15.04 22.08
CA GLU A 97 -8.42 14.89 23.27
C GLU A 97 -8.14 13.41 23.56
N GLN A 98 -9.17 12.57 23.47
CA GLN A 98 -9.02 11.13 23.63
C GLN A 98 -8.13 10.51 22.54
N LEU A 99 -8.23 10.93 21.27
CA LEU A 99 -7.32 10.43 20.23
C LEU A 99 -5.88 10.86 20.49
N LEU A 100 -5.67 12.11 20.89
CA LEU A 100 -4.33 12.61 21.22
C LEU A 100 -3.72 11.85 22.39
N GLU A 101 -4.52 11.46 23.39
CA GLU A 101 -4.07 10.59 24.48
C GLU A 101 -3.67 9.20 23.97
N ILE A 102 -4.49 8.59 23.11
CA ILE A 102 -4.18 7.29 22.48
C ILE A 102 -2.89 7.37 21.66
N GLU A 103 -2.71 8.43 20.87
CA GLU A 103 -1.52 8.70 20.07
C GLU A 103 -0.29 8.83 20.97
N LYS A 104 -0.34 9.66 22.03
CA LYS A 104 0.76 9.81 22.99
C LYS A 104 1.16 8.48 23.60
N ILE A 105 0.18 7.70 24.07
CA ILE A 105 0.42 6.38 24.64
C ILE A 105 1.06 5.46 23.59
N HIS A 106 0.57 5.49 22.34
CA HIS A 106 1.12 4.69 21.24
C HIS A 106 2.57 5.04 20.92
N VAL A 107 2.91 6.34 20.82
CA VAL A 107 4.27 6.81 20.57
C VAL A 107 5.22 6.39 21.68
N MET A 108 4.84 6.60 22.94
CA MET A 108 5.65 6.18 24.09
C MET A 108 5.90 4.67 24.09
N MET A 109 4.89 3.88 23.76
CA MET A 109 5.05 2.44 23.64
C MET A 109 5.92 2.01 22.47
N ALA A 110 5.78 2.66 21.32
CA ALA A 110 6.56 2.33 20.14
C ALA A 110 8.05 2.59 20.40
N ASP A 111 8.37 3.70 21.07
CA ASP A 111 9.72 4.05 21.52
C ASP A 111 10.25 3.02 22.53
N GLU A 112 9.47 2.70 23.57
CA GLU A 112 9.85 1.69 24.55
C GLU A 112 10.07 0.31 23.90
N TYR A 113 9.16 -0.11 23.01
CA TYR A 113 9.26 -1.38 22.30
C TYR A 113 10.50 -1.41 21.39
N SER A 114 10.75 -0.36 20.62
CA SER A 114 11.94 -0.27 19.76
C SER A 114 13.22 -0.37 20.59
N SER A 115 13.29 0.31 21.74
CA SER A 115 14.48 0.26 22.62
C SER A 115 14.75 -1.12 23.24
N LYS A 116 13.72 -1.95 23.43
CA LYS A 116 13.83 -3.22 24.17
C LYS A 116 13.77 -4.46 23.27
N GLN A 117 13.00 -4.40 22.20
CA GLN A 117 12.63 -5.56 21.36
C GLN A 117 12.98 -5.36 19.88
N GLY A 118 13.06 -4.10 19.41
CA GLY A 118 13.40 -3.73 18.04
C GLY A 118 12.23 -3.20 17.21
N ASP A 119 12.45 -3.04 15.91
CA ASP A 119 11.61 -2.19 15.05
C ASP A 119 10.34 -2.88 14.49
N VAL A 120 10.09 -4.13 14.85
CA VAL A 120 8.93 -4.90 14.36
C VAL A 120 7.98 -5.19 15.52
N VAL A 121 6.86 -4.47 15.58
CA VAL A 121 5.87 -4.63 16.63
C VAL A 121 5.08 -5.93 16.45
N LEU A 122 5.42 -6.92 17.28
CA LEU A 122 4.77 -8.22 17.36
C LEU A 122 4.04 -8.38 18.69
N THR A 123 2.77 -8.76 18.64
CA THR A 123 1.95 -9.11 19.81
C THR A 123 1.61 -10.60 19.78
N PRO A 124 2.14 -11.40 20.72
CA PRO A 124 1.78 -12.82 20.84
C PRO A 124 0.31 -12.98 21.23
N MET A 125 -0.35 -13.97 20.62
CA MET A 125 -1.73 -14.36 20.89
C MET A 125 -1.76 -15.80 21.41
N ILE A 126 -2.90 -16.23 21.96
CA ILE A 126 -3.07 -17.60 22.47
C ILE A 126 -2.72 -18.65 21.40
N SER A 127 -3.10 -18.40 20.15
CA SER A 127 -2.90 -19.32 19.02
C SER A 127 -1.76 -18.95 18.06
N GLY A 128 -1.17 -17.76 18.19
CA GLY A 128 -0.21 -17.27 17.21
C GLY A 128 0.26 -15.85 17.50
N CYS A 129 0.17 -14.95 16.52
CA CYS A 129 0.59 -13.57 16.71
C CYS A 129 -0.10 -12.58 15.76
N VAL A 130 0.02 -11.31 16.14
CA VAL A 130 -0.30 -10.14 15.32
C VAL A 130 0.98 -9.33 15.11
N ILE A 131 1.20 -8.88 13.88
CA ILE A 131 2.27 -7.94 13.51
C ILE A 131 1.62 -6.68 12.93
N LEU A 132 2.03 -5.52 13.44
CA LEU A 132 1.54 -4.24 12.93
C LEU A 132 2.32 -3.83 11.67
N GLN A 133 1.60 -3.29 10.69
CA GLN A 133 2.18 -2.77 9.46
C GLN A 133 2.16 -1.25 9.44
N ASN A 134 1.02 -0.64 9.75
CA ASN A 134 0.88 0.80 9.83
C ASN A 134 -0.13 1.17 10.92
N VAL A 135 0.11 2.29 11.59
CA VAL A 135 -0.84 2.92 12.49
C VAL A 135 -0.95 4.37 12.05
N TYR A 136 -2.13 4.77 11.59
CA TYR A 136 -2.42 6.12 11.17
C TYR A 136 -3.31 6.80 12.20
N HIS A 137 -3.11 8.10 12.38
CA HIS A 137 -4.01 8.96 13.12
C HIS A 137 -4.61 9.95 12.13
N CYS A 138 -5.93 9.89 12.01
CA CYS A 138 -6.67 10.55 10.95
C CYS A 138 -7.61 11.60 11.57
N PHE A 139 -7.54 12.80 10.99
CA PHE A 139 -8.40 13.92 11.29
C PHE A 139 -9.28 14.22 10.06
N GLY A 140 -10.54 14.53 10.29
CA GLY A 140 -11.56 14.75 9.26
C GLY A 140 -12.93 14.85 9.91
N ASP A 141 -13.98 14.39 9.21
CA ASP A 141 -15.35 14.35 9.76
C ASP A 141 -15.46 13.60 11.08
N LYS A 142 -14.55 12.64 11.31
CA LYS A 142 -14.37 11.95 12.58
C LYS A 142 -12.90 11.76 12.89
N THR A 143 -12.60 11.90 14.17
CA THR A 143 -11.30 11.57 14.76
C THR A 143 -11.15 10.06 14.90
N MET A 144 -10.17 9.46 14.22
CA MET A 144 -9.95 8.01 14.30
C MET A 144 -8.49 7.60 14.13
N ALA A 145 -8.14 6.45 14.69
CA ALA A 145 -6.93 5.73 14.33
C ALA A 145 -7.24 4.57 13.37
N VAL A 146 -6.39 4.39 12.36
CA VAL A 146 -6.47 3.26 11.42
C VAL A 146 -5.25 2.37 11.63
N ILE A 147 -5.49 1.15 12.11
CA ILE A 147 -4.43 0.18 12.39
C ILE A 147 -4.48 -0.90 11.32
N VAL A 148 -3.41 -1.04 10.56
CA VAL A 148 -3.25 -2.07 9.53
C VAL A 148 -2.23 -3.09 10.01
N GLY A 149 -2.55 -4.36 9.89
CA GLY A 149 -1.66 -5.42 10.36
C GLY A 149 -1.89 -6.76 9.68
N ARG A 150 -1.06 -7.71 10.11
CA ARG A 150 -1.12 -9.11 9.70
C ARG A 150 -1.29 -10.00 10.93
N ALA A 151 -2.02 -11.09 10.78
CA ALA A 151 -2.23 -12.06 11.84
C ALA A 151 -2.08 -13.49 11.33
N THR A 152 -1.76 -14.40 12.24
CA THR A 152 -1.74 -15.85 12.00
C THR A 152 -3.12 -16.40 11.62
N SER A 153 -4.20 -15.80 12.13
CA SER A 153 -5.59 -16.17 11.81
C SER A 153 -6.57 -15.01 11.97
N ASP A 154 -7.78 -15.15 11.41
CA ASP A 154 -8.90 -14.22 11.65
C ASP A 154 -9.23 -14.11 13.15
N GLN A 155 -9.08 -15.19 13.91
CA GLN A 155 -9.32 -15.23 15.35
C GLN A 155 -8.29 -14.39 16.11
N ASP A 156 -7.01 -14.51 15.75
CA ASP A 156 -5.93 -13.71 16.36
C ASP A 156 -6.15 -12.21 16.13
N ALA A 157 -6.55 -11.82 14.91
CA ALA A 157 -6.92 -10.44 14.61
C ALA A 157 -8.15 -9.97 15.42
N ALA A 158 -9.17 -10.83 15.59
CA ALA A 158 -10.35 -10.53 16.39
C ALA A 158 -10.03 -10.36 17.88
N VAL A 159 -9.19 -11.23 18.45
CA VAL A 159 -8.74 -11.15 19.85
C VAL A 159 -7.90 -9.88 20.07
N TYR A 160 -6.99 -9.58 19.16
CA TYR A 160 -6.23 -8.33 19.21
C TYR A 160 -7.14 -7.10 19.19
N CYS A 161 -8.11 -7.06 18.28
CA CYS A 161 -9.05 -5.95 18.18
C CYS A 161 -9.94 -5.81 19.43
N LYS A 162 -10.62 -6.89 19.84
CA LYS A 162 -11.67 -6.82 20.86
C LYS A 162 -11.15 -6.88 22.29
N ASN A 163 -10.00 -7.52 22.52
CA ASN A 163 -9.47 -7.69 23.86
C ASN A 163 -8.26 -6.78 24.05
N TYR A 164 -7.24 -6.88 23.19
CA TYR A 164 -6.00 -6.15 23.41
C TYR A 164 -6.21 -4.63 23.31
N LEU A 165 -6.78 -4.15 22.19
CA LEU A 165 -6.97 -2.71 22.00
C LEU A 165 -7.99 -2.10 22.97
N VAL A 166 -9.15 -2.73 23.14
CA VAL A 166 -10.22 -2.20 24.02
C VAL A 166 -9.79 -2.19 25.49
N ASN A 167 -9.07 -3.20 25.95
CA ASN A 167 -8.55 -3.20 27.32
C ASN A 167 -7.45 -2.14 27.51
N ARG A 168 -6.66 -1.88 26.47
CA ARG A 168 -5.56 -0.93 26.53
C ARG A 168 -6.01 0.52 26.43
N TYR A 169 -7.04 0.77 25.65
CA TYR A 169 -7.60 2.10 25.44
C TYR A 169 -9.09 2.07 25.80
N PRO A 170 -9.43 2.37 27.06
CA PRO A 170 -10.81 2.42 27.48
C PRO A 170 -11.61 3.43 26.65
N ASN A 171 -12.89 3.11 26.40
CA ASN A 171 -13.85 4.00 25.71
C ASN A 171 -13.60 4.27 24.22
N ILE A 172 -12.73 3.51 23.54
CA ILE A 172 -12.68 3.53 22.08
C ILE A 172 -13.78 2.64 21.49
N LYS A 173 -14.29 3.01 20.32
CA LYS A 173 -15.14 2.14 19.52
C LYS A 173 -14.33 1.56 18.39
N VAL A 174 -14.24 0.24 18.31
CA VAL A 174 -13.45 -0.46 17.31
C VAL A 174 -14.32 -1.16 16.26
N SER A 175 -13.87 -1.13 15.01
CA SER A 175 -14.41 -1.94 13.91
C SER A 175 -13.27 -2.72 13.26
N LEU A 176 -13.46 -4.03 13.11
CA LEU A 176 -12.50 -4.92 12.46
C LEU A 176 -12.94 -5.22 11.03
N LEU A 177 -12.04 -4.99 10.07
CA LEU A 177 -12.18 -5.35 8.68
C LEU A 177 -11.11 -6.39 8.36
N ILE A 178 -11.52 -7.58 7.91
CA ILE A 178 -10.60 -8.60 7.41
C ILE A 178 -10.56 -8.52 5.89
N ASN A 179 -9.38 -8.26 5.34
CA ASN A 179 -9.21 -8.18 3.90
C ASN A 179 -9.10 -9.59 3.30
N LYS A 180 -10.04 -9.95 2.42
CA LYS A 180 -10.05 -11.24 1.72
C LYS A 180 -9.48 -11.17 0.31
N TYR A 181 -9.57 -10.02 -0.36
CA TYR A 181 -9.08 -9.82 -1.73
C TYR A 181 -8.74 -8.35 -2.00
N LYS A 182 -7.67 -8.12 -2.77
CA LYS A 182 -7.29 -6.81 -3.30
C LYS A 182 -7.28 -6.88 -4.83
N THR A 183 -8.09 -6.05 -5.48
CA THR A 183 -8.10 -5.91 -6.95
C THR A 183 -7.03 -4.96 -7.46
N ILE A 184 -6.61 -4.03 -6.60
CA ILE A 184 -5.50 -3.11 -6.81
C ILE A 184 -4.62 -3.18 -5.55
N SER A 185 -3.33 -3.41 -5.74
CA SER A 185 -2.32 -3.40 -4.67
C SER A 185 -1.09 -2.68 -5.16
N ASP A 186 -0.53 -1.81 -4.33
CA ASP A 186 0.71 -1.08 -4.64
C ASP A 186 0.64 -0.38 -6.01
N PHE A 187 -0.50 0.25 -6.29
CA PHE A 187 -0.84 0.94 -7.55
C PHE A 187 -1.03 0.05 -8.79
N PHE A 188 -0.84 -1.26 -8.67
CA PHE A 188 -1.02 -2.21 -9.77
C PHE A 188 -2.31 -3.01 -9.64
N ILE A 189 -2.99 -3.22 -10.78
CA ILE A 189 -4.14 -4.13 -10.86
C ILE A 189 -3.65 -5.56 -10.67
N ASP A 190 -4.18 -6.25 -9.66
CA ASP A 190 -3.97 -7.69 -9.47
C ASP A 190 -4.85 -8.46 -10.46
N LYS A 191 -4.24 -8.84 -11.58
CA LYS A 191 -4.91 -9.60 -12.65
C LYS A 191 -5.43 -10.95 -12.18
N HIS A 192 -4.77 -11.58 -11.21
CA HIS A 192 -5.18 -12.89 -10.70
C HIS A 192 -6.39 -12.75 -9.77
N ALA A 193 -6.39 -11.76 -8.86
CA ALA A 193 -7.56 -11.46 -8.04
C ALA A 193 -8.76 -11.05 -8.90
N LEU A 194 -8.53 -10.20 -9.90
CA LEU A 194 -9.58 -9.78 -10.84
C LEU A 194 -10.17 -10.97 -11.62
N GLY A 195 -9.33 -11.91 -12.07
CA GLY A 195 -9.78 -13.13 -12.74
C GLY A 195 -10.72 -13.96 -11.85
N LYS A 196 -10.30 -14.23 -10.62
CA LYS A 196 -11.12 -14.97 -9.63
C LYS A 196 -12.45 -14.30 -9.33
N LEU A 197 -12.46 -12.97 -9.19
CA LEU A 197 -13.69 -12.23 -8.92
C LEU A 197 -14.61 -12.22 -10.14
N LYS A 198 -14.07 -12.10 -11.36
CA LYS A 198 -14.88 -12.21 -12.57
C LYS A 198 -15.56 -13.57 -12.69
N GLU A 199 -14.85 -14.65 -12.37
CA GLU A 199 -15.43 -16.00 -12.30
C GLU A 199 -16.51 -16.09 -11.21
N PHE A 200 -16.21 -15.61 -10.01
CA PHE A 200 -17.13 -15.63 -8.87
C PHE A 200 -18.43 -14.86 -9.16
N PHE A 201 -18.33 -13.68 -9.78
CA PHE A 201 -19.48 -12.85 -10.15
C PHE A 201 -20.08 -13.21 -11.53
N GLN A 202 -19.59 -14.27 -12.19
CA GLN A 202 -20.06 -14.71 -13.52
C GLN A 202 -20.03 -13.60 -14.58
N LEU A 203 -19.02 -12.73 -14.53
CA LEU A 203 -18.86 -11.63 -15.48
C LEU A 203 -18.29 -12.16 -16.81
N THR A 204 -19.18 -12.59 -17.71
CA THR A 204 -18.85 -12.99 -19.08
C THR A 204 -19.06 -11.83 -20.05
N GLY A 205 -17.98 -11.32 -20.65
CA GLY A 205 -18.06 -10.45 -21.83
C GLY A 205 -17.38 -9.07 -21.74
N THR A 206 -16.68 -8.72 -22.82
CA THR A 206 -16.09 -7.41 -23.14
C THR A 206 -17.11 -6.36 -23.63
N GLY A 207 -18.41 -6.66 -23.55
CA GLY A 207 -19.48 -5.90 -24.24
C GLY A 207 -19.90 -4.56 -23.62
N LYS A 208 -19.50 -4.24 -22.38
CA LYS A 208 -19.72 -2.91 -21.76
C LYS A 208 -18.42 -2.12 -21.53
N SER A 209 -17.26 -2.71 -21.83
CA SER A 209 -15.99 -2.12 -21.40
C SER A 209 -15.57 -0.88 -22.19
N ALA A 210 -16.02 -0.73 -23.44
CA ALA A 210 -15.67 0.42 -24.27
C ALA A 210 -16.38 1.71 -23.81
N GLU A 211 -17.70 1.67 -23.64
CA GLU A 211 -18.49 2.77 -23.05
C GLU A 211 -17.97 3.15 -21.65
N THR A 212 -17.70 2.15 -20.80
CA THR A 212 -17.22 2.39 -19.43
C THR A 212 -15.83 3.05 -19.41
N LEU A 213 -14.96 2.74 -20.36
CA LEU A 213 -13.63 3.36 -20.48
C LEU A 213 -13.69 4.81 -20.95
N GLU A 214 -14.55 5.11 -21.92
CA GLU A 214 -14.81 6.49 -22.36
C GLU A 214 -15.44 7.33 -21.24
N THR A 215 -16.31 6.74 -20.43
CA THR A 215 -16.91 7.45 -19.29
C THR A 215 -15.87 7.75 -18.20
N LEU A 216 -14.92 6.84 -17.94
CA LEU A 216 -13.84 7.04 -16.97
C LEU A 216 -12.79 8.05 -17.43
N GLN A 217 -12.50 8.13 -18.73
CA GLN A 217 -11.55 9.09 -19.30
C GLN A 217 -12.11 10.51 -19.38
N ASN A 218 -13.43 10.64 -19.41
CA ASN A 218 -14.15 11.92 -19.48
C ASN A 218 -14.79 12.31 -18.14
N LEU A 219 -14.37 11.71 -17.02
CA LEU A 219 -14.79 12.21 -15.71
C LEU A 219 -14.30 13.65 -15.59
N PRO A 220 -15.19 14.64 -15.36
CA PRO A 220 -14.77 16.02 -15.20
C PRO A 220 -13.78 16.07 -14.05
N LEU A 221 -12.55 16.50 -14.36
CA LEU A 221 -11.63 17.02 -13.37
C LEU A 221 -12.34 18.27 -12.84
N GLY A 222 -12.97 18.15 -11.66
CA GLY A 222 -13.80 19.22 -11.11
C GLY A 222 -13.06 20.55 -11.08
N ASP A 223 -13.80 21.62 -11.37
CA ASP A 223 -13.35 23.02 -11.23
C ASP A 223 -12.90 23.35 -9.80
#